data_AF-A0A940VZ58-F1
#
_entry.id   AF-A0A940VZ58-F1
#
_cell.length_a   1.000
_cell.length_b   1.000
_cell.length_c   1.000
_cell.angle_alpha   90.00
_cell.angle_beta   90.00
_cell.angle_gamma   90.00
#
_symmetry.space_group_name_H-M   'P 1'
#
loop_
_entity.id
_entity.type
_entity.pdbx_description
1 polymer ?
#
loop_
_entity_poly.entity_id
_entity_poly.type
_entity_poly.pdbx_seq_one_letter_code
_entity_poly.pdbx_strand_id
1 'polypeptide(L)'
;LVGLSINATVYLSEVMRTALQSVGVGQYEAGYSIGLTTSQVLRRLVIPQALPVAIPLVGSQFISLIKGSAIASLISVVEIINATLYEANGNYKFLEAYVAAGIIYWALCMVVERLVALLERRFGIFSRGGVT
;
A
#
# COMPACT_ATOMS: atom_id res chain seq x y z
N LEU A 1 -0.73 -8.55 -9.46
CA LEU A 1 -1.51 -8.57 -8.20
C LEU A 1 -0.94 -9.53 -7.15
N VAL A 2 -0.70 -10.81 -7.47
CA VAL A 2 -0.28 -11.84 -6.50
C VAL A 2 1.02 -11.48 -5.75
N GLY A 3 2.05 -10.98 -6.45
CA GLY A 3 3.31 -10.56 -5.81
C GLY A 3 3.15 -9.38 -4.83
N LEU A 4 2.27 -8.44 -5.17
CA LEU A 4 1.95 -7.27 -4.33
C LEU A 4 1.18 -7.69 -3.07
N SER A 5 0.24 -8.63 -3.20
CA SER A 5 -0.49 -9.18 -2.05
C SER A 5 0.41 -9.99 -1.11
N ILE A 6 1.36 -10.79 -1.64
CA ILE A 6 2.30 -11.54 -0.80
C ILE A 6 3.21 -10.59 -0.03
N ASN A 7 3.76 -9.58 -0.71
CA ASN A 7 4.61 -8.58 -0.06
C ASN A 7 3.88 -7.83 1.06
N ALA A 8 2.62 -7.44 0.83
CA ALA A 8 1.78 -6.79 1.84
C ALA A 8 1.54 -7.69 3.05
N THR A 9 1.25 -8.98 2.85
CA THR A 9 1.00 -9.94 3.94
C THR A 9 2.26 -10.19 4.78
N VAL A 10 3.43 -10.34 4.14
CA VAL A 10 4.72 -10.50 4.84
C VAL A 10 5.02 -9.27 5.68
N TYR A 11 4.86 -8.07 5.10
CA TYR A 11 5.10 -6.82 5.82
C TYR A 11 4.15 -6.66 7.02
N LEU A 12 2.85 -6.92 6.82
CA LEU A 12 1.86 -6.83 7.90
C LEU A 12 2.14 -7.83 9.03
N SER A 13 2.57 -9.05 8.68
CA SER A 13 3.00 -10.06 9.67
C SER A 13 4.16 -9.56 10.51
N GLU A 14 5.16 -8.93 9.88
CA GLU A 14 6.32 -8.36 10.56
C GLU A 14 5.93 -7.18 11.46
N VAL A 15 5.06 -6.30 10.99
CA VAL A 15 4.52 -5.18 11.79
C VAL A 15 3.83 -5.69 13.05
N MET A 16 2.96 -6.70 12.92
CA MET A 16 2.25 -7.28 14.07
C MET A 16 3.21 -7.95 15.04
N ARG A 17 4.24 -8.64 14.53
CA ARG A 17 5.31 -9.24 15.34
C ARG A 17 6.10 -8.17 16.11
N THR A 18 6.55 -7.11 15.44
CA THR A 18 7.29 -6.01 16.05
C THR A 18 6.43 -5.25 17.07
N ALA A 19 5.15 -5.01 16.76
CA ALA A 19 4.23 -4.36 17.68
C ALA A 19 3.99 -5.20 18.95
N LEU A 20 3.84 -6.51 18.83
CA LEU A 20 3.73 -7.40 20.00
C LEU A 20 5.03 -7.48 20.81
N GLN A 21 6.18 -7.51 20.15
CA GLN A 21 7.50 -7.52 20.81
C GLN A 21 7.85 -6.19 21.48
N SER A 22 7.24 -5.07 21.06
CA SER A 22 7.43 -3.77 21.71
C SER A 22 6.88 -3.72 23.14
N VAL A 23 5.95 -4.62 23.48
CA VAL A 23 5.39 -4.74 24.83
C VAL A 23 6.33 -5.60 25.67
N GLY A 24 6.94 -4.99 26.69
CA GLY A 24 7.89 -5.69 27.57
C GLY A 24 7.26 -6.86 28.34
N VAL A 25 8.05 -7.90 28.57
CA VAL A 25 7.62 -9.14 29.26
C VAL A 25 7.02 -8.86 30.66
N GLY A 26 7.50 -7.81 31.35
CA GLY A 26 6.97 -7.40 32.65
C GLY A 26 5.49 -7.00 32.65
N GLN A 27 4.92 -6.57 31.52
CA GLN A 27 3.46 -6.30 31.42
C GLN A 27 2.64 -7.59 31.46
N TYR A 28 3.19 -8.68 30.93
CA TYR A 28 2.57 -10.00 30.99
C TYR A 28 2.63 -10.55 32.42
N GLU A 29 3.80 -10.46 33.06
CA GLU A 29 4.02 -10.90 34.44
C GLU A 29 3.17 -10.09 35.44
N ALA A 30 3.04 -8.78 35.23
CA ALA A 30 2.17 -7.91 36.04
C ALA A 30 0.69 -8.33 35.90
N GLY A 31 0.24 -8.62 34.68
CA GLY A 31 -1.12 -9.09 34.41
C GLY A 31 -1.43 -10.43 35.08
N TYR A 32 -0.49 -11.38 35.04
CA TYR A 32 -0.64 -12.67 35.71
C TYR A 32 -0.60 -12.53 37.24
N SER A 33 0.22 -11.62 37.77
CA SER A 33 0.34 -11.37 39.21
C SER A 33 -0.96 -10.83 39.84
N ILE A 34 -1.78 -10.12 39.05
CA ILE A 34 -3.11 -9.65 39.48
C ILE A 34 -4.25 -10.60 39.11
N GLY A 35 -3.92 -11.84 38.68
CA GLY A 35 -4.90 -12.90 38.42
C GLY A 35 -5.64 -12.79 37.08
N LEU A 36 -5.14 -12.01 36.11
CA LEU A 36 -5.75 -11.95 34.77
C LEU A 36 -5.47 -13.23 33.98
N THR A 37 -6.46 -13.66 33.20
CA THR A 37 -6.24 -14.73 32.22
C THR A 37 -5.48 -14.22 31.00
N THR A 38 -4.77 -15.09 30.27
CA THR A 38 -3.98 -14.71 29.08
C THR A 38 -4.78 -13.89 28.07
N SER A 39 -6.07 -14.23 27.87
CA SER A 39 -6.95 -13.46 26.97
C SER A 39 -7.26 -12.06 27.48
N GLN A 40 -7.38 -11.88 28.80
CA GLN A 40 -7.60 -10.57 29.42
C GLN A 40 -6.34 -9.71 29.37
N VAL A 41 -5.16 -10.31 29.62
CA VAL A 41 -3.86 -9.63 29.48
C VAL A 41 -3.67 -9.14 28.04
N LEU A 42 -3.93 -10.01 27.06
CA LEU A 42 -3.79 -9.64 25.65
C LEU A 42 -4.71 -8.47 25.28
N ARG A 43 -6.00 -8.55 25.63
CA ARG A 43 -7.02 -7.57 25.22
C ARG A 43 -6.93 -6.24 25.97
N ARG A 44 -6.58 -6.25 27.26
CA ARG A 44 -6.60 -5.05 28.11
C ARG A 44 -5.25 -4.37 28.29
N LEU A 45 -4.13 -5.11 28.17
CA LEU A 45 -2.78 -4.56 28.35
C LEU A 45 -2.00 -4.54 27.03
N VAL A 46 -1.84 -5.69 26.40
CA VAL A 46 -0.90 -5.85 25.26
C VAL A 46 -1.40 -5.14 24.00
N ILE A 47 -2.62 -5.43 23.55
CA ILE A 47 -3.22 -4.84 22.34
C ILE A 47 -3.23 -3.31 22.39
N PRO A 48 -3.74 -2.64 23.44
CA PRO A 48 -3.76 -1.18 23.48
C PRO A 48 -2.36 -0.54 23.55
N GLN A 49 -1.35 -1.24 24.08
CA GLN A 49 0.04 -0.76 24.09
C GLN A 49 0.76 -1.00 22.75
N ALA A 50 0.42 -2.08 22.03
CA ALA A 50 0.99 -2.41 20.73
C ALA A 50 0.39 -1.56 19.58
N LEU A 51 -0.87 -1.14 19.70
CA LEU A 51 -1.60 -0.39 18.66
C LEU A 51 -0.91 0.92 18.21
N PRO A 52 -0.43 1.79 19.14
CA PRO A 52 0.27 3.03 18.78
C PRO A 52 1.56 2.80 17.99
N VAL A 53 2.20 1.64 18.12
CA VAL A 53 3.39 1.25 17.36
C VAL A 53 3.00 0.67 16.00
N ALA A 54 1.94 -0.14 15.93
CA ALA A 54 1.46 -0.76 14.70
C ALA A 54 0.86 0.25 13.71
N ILE A 55 0.03 1.20 14.19
CA ILE A 55 -0.70 2.16 13.35
C ILE A 55 0.20 2.96 12.38
N PRO A 56 1.29 3.62 12.83
CA PRO A 56 2.14 4.39 11.92
C PRO A 56 2.88 3.49 10.90
N LEU A 57 3.26 2.27 11.30
CA LEU A 57 3.92 1.30 10.44
C LEU A 57 2.98 0.73 9.35
N VAL A 58 1.72 0.49 9.68
CA VAL A 58 0.70 0.11 8.69
C VAL A 58 0.43 1.28 7.74
N GLY A 59 0.38 2.51 8.26
CA GLY A 59 0.20 3.72 7.44
C GLY A 59 1.32 3.92 6.42
N SER A 60 2.58 3.72 6.82
CA SER A 60 3.72 3.84 5.91
C SER A 60 3.70 2.79 4.79
N GLN A 61 3.32 1.54 5.11
CA GLN A 61 3.14 0.49 4.10
C GLN A 61 2.00 0.78 3.15
N PHE A 62 0.89 1.35 3.64
CA PHE A 62 -0.25 1.72 2.80
C PHE A 62 0.18 2.74 1.73
N ILE A 63 1.01 3.73 2.10
CA ILE A 63 1.58 4.71 1.16
C ILE A 63 2.51 4.01 0.15
N SER A 64 3.34 3.07 0.61
CA SER A 64 4.24 2.31 -0.25
C SER A 64 3.47 1.48 -1.29
N LEU A 65 2.38 0.84 -0.90
CA LEU A 65 1.50 0.08 -1.80
C LEU A 65 0.84 0.98 -2.86
N ILE A 66 0.41 2.19 -2.49
CA ILE A 66 -0.11 3.17 -3.44
C ILE A 66 0.97 3.57 -4.47
N LYS A 67 2.19 3.85 -4.01
CA LYS A 67 3.32 4.16 -4.92
C LYS A 67 3.68 2.98 -5.81
N GLY A 68 3.70 1.76 -5.28
CA GLY A 68 3.93 0.53 -6.04
C GLY A 68 2.85 0.29 -7.10
N SER A 69 1.59 0.63 -6.80
CA SER A 69 0.50 0.59 -7.78
C SER A 69 0.66 1.64 -8.89
N ALA A 70 1.18 2.83 -8.58
CA ALA A 70 1.48 3.85 -9.57
C ALA A 70 2.60 3.39 -10.53
N ILE A 71 3.66 2.77 -9.99
CA ILE A 71 4.75 2.18 -10.79
C ILE A 71 4.23 1.00 -11.64
N ALA A 72 3.35 0.16 -11.10
CA ALA A 72 2.72 -0.92 -11.85
C ALA A 72 1.86 -0.38 -13.01
N SER A 73 1.14 0.72 -12.80
CA SER A 73 0.41 1.43 -13.86
C SER A 73 1.37 1.97 -14.93
N LEU A 74 2.53 2.51 -14.53
CA LEU A 74 3.55 3.01 -15.46
C LEU A 74 4.13 1.87 -16.33
N ILE A 75 4.40 0.71 -15.74
CA ILE A 75 4.88 -0.48 -16.46
C ILE A 75 3.83 -0.93 -17.49
N SER A 76 2.56 -0.96 -17.10
CA SER A 76 1.45 -1.33 -18.00
C SER A 76 1.33 -0.37 -19.20
N VAL A 77 1.64 0.91 -19.01
CA VAL A 77 1.67 1.90 -20.10
C VAL A 77 2.80 1.63 -21.09
N VAL A 78 3.98 1.26 -20.59
CA VAL A 78 5.12 0.87 -21.44
C VAL A 78 4.78 -0.39 -22.25
N GLU A 79 4.06 -1.34 -21.66
CA GLU A 79 3.55 -2.51 -22.38
C GLU A 79 2.57 -2.15 -23.50
N ILE A 80 1.63 -1.21 -23.27
CA ILE A 80 0.68 -0.74 -24.29
C ILE A 80 1.40 -0.10 -25.49
N ILE A 81 2.40 0.74 -25.22
CA ILE A 81 3.18 1.40 -26.29
C ILE A 81 3.96 0.34 -27.10
N ASN A 82 4.60 -0.61 -26.43
CA ASN A 82 5.35 -1.68 -27.10
C ASN A 82 4.44 -2.61 -27.93
N ALA A 83 3.27 -2.98 -27.41
CA ALA A 83 2.29 -3.78 -28.15
C ALA A 83 1.80 -3.05 -29.41
N THR A 84 1.58 -1.74 -29.30
CA THR A 84 1.12 -0.93 -30.43
C THR A 84 2.21 -0.73 -31.48
N LEU A 85 3.47 -0.62 -31.07
CA LEU A 85 4.64 -0.58 -31.97
C LEU A 85 4.90 -1.91 -32.68
N TYR A 86 4.60 -3.03 -32.03
CA TYR A 86 4.68 -4.37 -32.62
C TYR A 86 3.70 -4.52 -33.81
N GLU A 87 2.44 -4.13 -33.62
CA GLU A 87 1.42 -4.14 -34.69
C GLU A 87 1.71 -3.09 -35.79
N ALA A 88 2.28 -1.94 -35.42
CA ALA A 88 2.65 -0.88 -36.37
C ALA A 88 3.81 -1.29 -37.29
N ASN A 89 4.74 -2.13 -36.82
CA ASN A 89 5.83 -2.67 -37.64
C ASN A 89 5.31 -3.53 -38.81
N GLY A 90 4.15 -4.19 -38.65
CA GLY A 90 3.55 -4.98 -39.72
C GLY A 90 2.86 -4.15 -40.81
N ASN A 91 2.39 -2.94 -40.49
CA ASN A 91 1.56 -2.12 -41.38
C ASN A 91 2.20 -0.77 -41.79
N TYR A 92 3.41 -0.44 -41.29
CA TYR A 92 4.10 0.86 -41.49
C TYR A 92 3.26 2.10 -41.11
N LYS A 93 2.15 1.91 -40.40
CA LYS A 93 1.20 2.96 -39.97
C LYS A 93 1.51 3.44 -38.55
N PHE A 94 2.71 3.95 -38.34
CA PHE A 94 3.17 4.37 -37.01
C PHE A 94 2.35 5.52 -36.43
N LEU A 95 1.90 6.48 -37.25
CA LEU A 95 1.11 7.62 -36.77
C LEU A 95 -0.25 7.21 -36.19
N GLU A 96 -1.01 6.37 -36.91
CA GLU A 96 -2.32 5.87 -36.43
C GLU A 96 -2.16 5.05 -35.14
N ALA A 97 -1.10 4.25 -35.05
CA ALA A 97 -0.76 3.46 -33.88
C ALA A 97 -0.43 4.33 -32.66
N TYR A 98 0.39 5.38 -32.82
CA TYR A 98 0.69 6.32 -31.74
C TYR A 98 -0.53 7.10 -31.25
N VAL A 99 -1.43 7.51 -32.16
CA VAL A 99 -2.67 8.21 -31.79
C VAL A 99 -3.61 7.28 -31.01
N ALA A 100 -3.76 6.03 -31.46
CA ALA A 100 -4.56 5.02 -30.75
C ALA A 100 -4.01 4.73 -29.35
N ALA A 101 -2.69 4.53 -29.22
CA ALA A 101 -2.03 4.35 -27.93
C ALA A 101 -2.21 5.57 -27.02
N GLY A 102 -2.11 6.79 -27.57
CA GLY A 102 -2.33 8.04 -26.84
C GLY A 102 -3.75 8.18 -26.29
N ILE A 103 -4.78 7.78 -27.04
CA ILE A 103 -6.17 7.81 -26.58
C ILE A 103 -6.40 6.80 -25.45
N ILE A 104 -5.89 5.58 -25.59
CA ILE A 104 -5.99 4.54 -24.56
C ILE A 104 -5.26 4.99 -23.29
N TYR A 105 -4.07 5.57 -23.45
CA TYR A 105 -3.29 6.11 -22.35
C TYR A 105 -4.02 7.25 -21.63
N TRP A 106 -4.58 8.20 -22.38
CA TRP A 106 -5.29 9.34 -21.82
C TRP A 106 -6.54 8.90 -21.04
N ALA A 107 -7.28 7.91 -21.55
CA ALA A 107 -8.41 7.32 -20.83
C ALA A 107 -7.96 6.66 -19.52
N LEU A 108 -6.84 5.94 -19.53
CA LEU A 108 -6.28 5.28 -18.35
C LEU A 108 -5.80 6.31 -17.32
N CYS A 109 -5.12 7.38 -17.75
CA CYS A 109 -4.74 8.51 -16.89
C CYS A 109 -5.96 9.15 -16.20
N MET A 110 -7.06 9.41 -16.93
CA MET A 110 -8.28 9.97 -16.33
C MET A 110 -8.92 9.05 -15.28
N VAL A 111 -8.84 7.73 -15.47
CA VAL A 111 -9.35 6.76 -14.48
C VAL A 111 -8.48 6.76 -13.23
N VAL A 112 -7.15 6.78 -13.40
CA VAL A 112 -6.19 6.80 -12.28
C VAL A 112 -6.28 8.12 -11.51
N GLU A 113 -6.32 9.28 -12.18
CA GLU A 113 -6.50 10.58 -11.53
C GLU A 113 -7.78 10.64 -10.70
N ARG A 114 -8.90 10.10 -11.20
CA ARG A 114 -10.15 10.02 -10.44
C ARG A 114 -10.02 9.13 -9.21
N LEU A 115 -9.36 7.98 -9.33
CA LEU A 115 -9.13 7.07 -8.21
C LEU A 115 -8.22 7.70 -7.14
N VAL A 116 -7.15 8.38 -7.57
CA VAL A 116 -6.24 9.10 -6.68
C VAL A 116 -6.97 10.26 -5.99
N ALA A 117 -7.74 11.07 -6.71
CA ALA A 117 -8.52 12.17 -6.14
C ALA A 117 -9.59 11.69 -5.14
N LEU A 118 -10.20 10.53 -5.37
CA LEU A 118 -11.14 9.90 -4.43
C LEU A 118 -10.44 9.39 -3.17
N LEU A 119 -9.24 8.85 -3.30
CA LEU A 119 -8.43 8.39 -2.17
C LEU A 119 -7.90 9.59 -1.37
N GLU A 120 -7.40 10.64 -2.02
CA GLU A 120 -6.98 11.88 -1.37
C GLU A 120 -8.11 12.54 -0.58
N ARG A 121 -9.33 12.58 -1.13
CA ARG A 121 -10.51 13.09 -0.39
C ARG A 121 -10.85 12.26 0.84
N ARG A 122 -10.51 10.97 0.85
CA ARG A 122 -10.78 10.08 1.99
C ARG A 122 -9.68 10.10 3.04
N PHE A 123 -8.45 10.43 2.67
CA PHE A 123 -7.26 10.45 3.55
C PHE A 123 -6.70 11.86 3.83
N GLY A 124 -7.32 12.90 3.27
CA GLY A 124 -6.86 14.30 3.26
C GLY A 124 -6.95 15.06 4.59
N ILE A 125 -6.58 14.44 5.72
CA ILE A 125 -6.36 15.14 7.00
C ILE A 125 -4.92 14.97 7.54
N PHE A 126 -4.03 14.18 6.90
CA PHE A 126 -2.68 14.02 7.48
C PHE A 126 -1.54 14.02 6.46
N SER A 127 -1.37 15.14 5.74
CA SER A 127 -0.04 15.49 5.20
C SER A 127 0.17 17.01 5.20
N ARG A 128 0.38 17.55 6.39
CA ARG A 128 1.23 18.72 6.62
C ARG A 128 2.07 18.42 7.86
N GLY A 129 3.26 17.85 7.65
CA GLY A 129 4.17 17.58 8.76
C GLY A 129 5.49 16.95 8.34
N GLY A 130 6.48 17.81 8.10
CA GLY A 130 7.88 17.47 8.40
C GLY A 130 8.78 17.08 7.22
N VAL A 131 9.21 18.08 6.43
CA VAL A 131 10.59 18.11 5.93
C VAL A 131 11.21 19.44 6.36
N THR A 132 11.85 19.42 7.53
CA THR A 132 13.03 20.21 7.89
C THR A 132 13.85 19.36 8.85
#